data_AF-A0A9D5ZTQ2-F1
#
_entry.id   AF-A0A9D5ZTQ2-F1
#
_cell.length_a   1.000
_cell.length_b   1.000
_cell.length_c   1.000
_cell.angle_alpha   90.00
_cell.angle_beta   90.00
_cell.angle_gamma   90.00
#
_symmetry.space_group_name_H-M   'P 1'
#
loop_
_entity.id
_entity.type
_entity.pdbx_description
1 polymer ?
#
loop_
_entity_poly.entity_id
_entity_poly.type
_entity_poly.pdbx_seq_one_letter_code
_entity_poly.pdbx_strand_id
1 'polypeptide(L)'
;MFKNKAPLVILLTIILSIVIILHGMQAIKKVTEIETLWQHYNQDTTKKIAALSVIQNNLGSVGLIDNFKDFSIKHDASLIPIIEDNKKQLLQAIESYKNTELTIEQRQALINLETVINEISEKFENAKIASTDQIIEIDVKPIDNALELLVNQEAQRSKSQELETNIALKKTLNFIYIGTAFVPIVILGGLIFLYFLRHTIKTNIELKILTNAVREISKGDFLQKVKIPDSNDELIELAKVFNNMSANLYTTSISKDYLDNIINTMIDMLFVINYEGIIQTVNLAGLQVLEYGQAELIGKPFNTIFQDIKESPTDVQLIELTNSNTHKNIETNIKTKTGRILSVICSFSAMKDKDGDSFEIVCILKDITERKSYEDNLRKLSGAVEQSLSSMVITNINGEIEFVNKKFTENTGYTFEEVKGKTPRILKSGKHSPEFYKNLWDTILSGKEFRSDICNRKKDGTLSWELMSIAPIKDTKGMITHFISVKIDDLERRQAEERLKYLAHYDVLTGIPNRALFDDRLNQAIHGA
;
A
#
# COMPACT_ATOMS: atom_id res chain seq x y z
N MET A 1 -21.69 24.10 -9.31
CA MET A 1 -22.03 25.53 -9.54
C MET A 1 -21.54 26.50 -8.45
N PHE A 2 -21.24 26.06 -7.22
CA PHE A 2 -20.80 26.95 -6.13
C PHE A 2 -19.28 27.28 -6.06
N LYS A 3 -18.40 26.53 -6.75
CA LYS A 3 -16.94 26.73 -6.68
C LYS A 3 -16.44 28.08 -7.25
N ASN A 4 -17.16 28.71 -8.19
CA ASN A 4 -16.71 29.95 -8.86
C ASN A 4 -17.29 31.26 -8.29
N LYS A 5 -18.18 31.20 -7.29
CA LYS A 5 -18.81 32.41 -6.72
C LYS A 5 -18.24 32.83 -5.35
N ALA A 6 -17.47 31.96 -4.68
CA ALA A 6 -16.84 32.25 -3.40
C ALA A 6 -15.97 33.52 -3.38
N PRO A 7 -15.05 33.78 -4.34
CA PRO A 7 -14.24 34.99 -4.31
C PRO A 7 -15.06 36.27 -4.54
N LEU A 8 -16.16 36.19 -5.32
CA LEU A 8 -17.04 37.32 -5.59
C LEU A 8 -17.82 37.74 -4.34
N VAL A 9 -18.27 36.77 -3.54
CA VAL A 9 -18.98 37.02 -2.27
C VAL A 9 -18.06 37.68 -1.25
N ILE A 10 -16.78 37.27 -1.19
CA ILE A 10 -15.77 37.86 -0.30
C ILE A 10 -15.45 39.31 -0.68
N LEU A 11 -15.28 39.57 -1.98
CA LEU A 11 -15.03 40.93 -2.46
C LEU A 11 -16.23 41.83 -2.13
N LEU A 12 -17.46 41.32 -2.30
CA LEU A 12 -18.68 42.07 -1.99
C LEU A 12 -18.82 42.36 -0.49
N THR A 13 -18.51 41.40 0.39
CA THR A 13 -18.60 41.62 1.84
C THR A 13 -17.53 42.58 2.36
N ILE A 14 -16.29 42.49 1.86
CA ILE A 14 -15.22 43.44 2.21
C ILE A 14 -15.57 44.85 1.74
N ILE A 15 -16.05 45.01 0.50
CA ILE A 15 -16.49 46.31 -0.02
C ILE A 15 -17.63 46.86 0.83
N LEU A 16 -18.63 46.04 1.17
CA LEU A 16 -19.77 46.46 1.99
C LEU A 16 -19.33 46.89 3.39
N SER A 17 -18.38 46.18 4.02
CA SER A 17 -17.83 46.54 5.33
C SER A 17 -17.05 47.86 5.30
N ILE A 18 -16.22 48.08 4.28
CA ILE A 18 -15.47 49.33 4.11
C ILE A 18 -16.43 50.51 3.90
N VAL A 19 -17.47 50.32 3.09
CA VAL A 19 -18.51 51.35 2.85
C VAL A 19 -19.23 51.72 4.15
N ILE A 20 -19.61 50.74 4.98
CA ILE A 20 -20.26 50.99 6.27
C ILE A 20 -19.35 51.77 7.23
N ILE A 21 -18.06 51.42 7.31
CA ILE A 21 -17.09 52.12 8.18
C ILE A 21 -16.88 53.57 7.73
N LEU A 22 -16.66 53.80 6.42
CA LEU A 22 -16.47 55.16 5.88
C LEU A 22 -17.68 56.07 6.13
N HIS A 23 -18.89 55.54 5.95
CA HIS A 23 -20.12 56.31 6.18
C HIS A 23 -20.38 56.53 7.67
N GLY A 24 -20.02 55.58 8.53
CA GLY A 24 -20.06 55.76 10.00
C GLY A 24 -19.17 56.91 10.47
N MET A 25 -17.95 57.02 9.94
CA MET A 25 -17.06 58.14 10.24
C MET A 25 -17.62 59.49 9.78
N GLN A 26 -18.27 59.55 8.61
CA GLN A 26 -18.92 60.77 8.13
C GLN A 26 -20.12 61.19 8.99
N ALA A 27 -20.90 60.22 9.49
CA ALA A 27 -22.02 60.49 10.39
C ALA A 27 -21.54 61.08 11.73
N ILE A 28 -20.46 60.52 12.32
CA ILE A 28 -19.88 61.02 13.56
C ILE A 28 -19.43 62.48 13.41
N LYS A 29 -18.75 62.81 12.30
CA LYS A 29 -18.30 64.18 12.00
C LYS A 29 -19.47 65.18 11.90
N LYS A 30 -20.56 64.78 11.24
CA LYS A 30 -21.76 65.62 11.14
C LYS A 30 -22.45 65.84 12.49
N VAL A 31 -22.49 64.83 13.36
CA VAL A 31 -23.05 64.98 14.71
C VAL A 31 -22.24 65.97 15.54
N THR A 32 -20.91 65.91 15.46
CA THR A 32 -20.05 66.85 16.18
C THR A 32 -20.23 68.28 15.66
N GLU A 33 -20.36 68.47 14.34
CA GLU A 33 -20.67 69.78 13.75
C GLU A 33 -22.04 70.32 14.25
N ILE A 34 -23.09 69.50 14.27
CA ILE A 34 -24.42 69.88 14.78
C ILE A 34 -24.37 70.25 16.26
N GLU A 35 -23.62 69.51 17.07
CA GLU A 35 -23.48 69.76 18.51
C GLU A 35 -22.79 71.11 18.79
N THR A 36 -21.74 71.44 18.04
CA THR A 36 -21.07 72.74 18.15
C THR A 36 -21.97 73.91 17.75
N LEU A 37 -22.74 73.77 16.67
CA LEU A 37 -23.71 74.78 16.25
C LEU A 37 -24.83 74.98 17.28
N TRP A 38 -25.30 73.90 17.90
CA TRP A 38 -26.32 73.96 18.94
C TRP A 38 -25.83 74.62 20.23
N GLN A 39 -24.59 74.36 20.66
CA GLN A 39 -24.00 75.04 21.81
C GLN A 39 -23.86 76.56 21.58
N HIS A 40 -23.42 76.96 20.39
CA HIS A 40 -23.31 78.37 20.03
C HIS A 40 -24.69 79.06 20.01
N TYR A 41 -25.68 78.42 19.39
CA TYR A 41 -27.06 78.90 19.36
C TYR A 41 -27.67 79.07 20.75
N ASN A 42 -27.49 78.09 21.65
CA ASN A 42 -28.03 78.16 23.00
C ASN A 42 -27.41 79.30 23.83
N GLN A 43 -26.10 79.54 23.69
CA GLN A 43 -25.44 80.66 24.36
C GLN A 43 -26.00 82.00 23.89
N ASP A 44 -26.23 82.16 22.59
CA ASP A 44 -26.75 83.40 22.01
C ASP A 44 -28.22 83.64 22.40
N THR A 45 -29.05 82.59 22.31
CA THR A 45 -30.47 82.63 22.71
C THR A 45 -30.64 82.96 24.20
N THR A 46 -29.78 82.42 25.06
CA THR A 46 -29.81 82.70 26.51
C THR A 46 -29.53 84.18 26.79
N LYS A 47 -28.54 84.78 26.10
CA LYS A 47 -28.23 86.21 26.23
C LYS A 47 -29.39 87.09 25.77
N LYS A 48 -30.02 86.73 24.65
CA LYS A 48 -31.18 87.45 24.11
C LYS A 48 -32.39 87.41 25.03
N ILE A 49 -32.74 86.24 25.56
CA ILE A 49 -33.86 86.09 26.51
C ILE A 49 -33.60 86.89 27.79
N ALA A 50 -32.38 86.84 28.32
CA ALA A 50 -32.01 87.63 29.51
C ALA A 50 -32.13 89.14 29.27
N ALA A 51 -31.63 89.62 28.13
CA ALA A 51 -31.76 91.03 27.74
C ALA A 51 -33.23 91.44 27.51
N LEU A 52 -34.03 90.62 26.83
CA LEU A 52 -35.47 90.87 26.65
C LEU A 52 -36.22 90.96 27.98
N SER A 53 -35.90 90.09 28.94
CA SER A 53 -36.51 90.13 30.28
C SER A 53 -36.18 91.43 31.02
N VAL A 54 -34.94 91.91 30.93
CA VAL A 54 -34.55 93.21 31.51
C VAL A 54 -35.28 94.36 30.81
N ILE A 55 -35.39 94.31 29.48
CA ILE A 55 -36.11 95.33 28.71
C ILE A 55 -37.59 95.37 29.09
N GLN A 56 -38.27 94.22 29.15
CA GLN A 56 -39.68 94.14 29.53
C GLN A 56 -39.94 94.62 30.96
N ASN A 57 -39.13 94.18 31.92
CA ASN A 57 -39.30 94.56 33.33
C ASN A 57 -39.11 96.06 33.55
N ASN A 58 -38.11 96.65 32.91
CA ASN A 58 -37.78 98.06 33.09
C ASN A 58 -38.65 99.01 32.25
N LEU A 59 -39.48 98.50 31.33
CA LEU A 59 -40.48 99.29 30.59
C LEU A 59 -41.90 99.18 31.17
N GLY A 60 -42.21 98.11 31.92
CA GLY A 60 -43.56 97.80 32.41
C GLY A 60 -44.11 98.68 33.54
N SER A 61 -45.08 98.16 34.30
CA SER A 61 -45.95 98.95 35.20
C SER A 61 -45.28 99.53 36.47
N VAL A 62 -43.98 99.28 36.65
CA VAL A 62 -43.12 99.83 37.72
C VAL A 62 -41.82 100.40 37.10
N GLY A 63 -41.80 100.50 35.77
CA GLY A 63 -40.65 100.79 34.94
C GLY A 63 -40.57 102.25 34.49
N LEU A 64 -39.74 102.50 33.48
CA LEU A 64 -39.42 103.84 32.95
C LEU A 64 -40.68 104.62 32.56
N ILE A 65 -41.65 103.98 31.91
CA ILE A 65 -42.86 104.63 31.39
C ILE A 65 -43.75 105.11 32.54
N ASP A 66 -44.05 104.23 33.49
CA ASP A 66 -44.92 104.58 34.61
C ASP A 66 -44.22 105.49 35.62
N ASN A 67 -42.93 105.29 35.91
CA ASN A 67 -42.17 106.20 36.77
C ASN A 67 -42.08 107.60 36.17
N PHE A 68 -41.89 107.70 34.84
CA PHE A 68 -41.91 108.98 34.14
C PHE A 68 -43.30 109.65 34.19
N LYS A 69 -44.36 108.88 33.96
CA LYS A 69 -45.73 109.37 34.02
C LYS A 69 -46.10 109.88 35.42
N ASP A 70 -45.77 109.12 36.47
CA ASP A 70 -46.00 109.52 37.86
C ASP A 70 -45.15 110.73 38.25
N PHE A 71 -43.90 110.83 37.79
CA PHE A 71 -43.07 112.02 37.95
C PHE A 71 -43.71 113.25 37.28
N SER A 72 -44.16 113.11 36.03
CA SER A 72 -44.81 114.21 35.29
C SER A 72 -46.11 114.67 35.94
N ILE A 73 -46.86 113.78 36.60
CA ILE A 73 -48.14 114.12 37.26
C ILE A 73 -47.90 114.70 38.66
N LYS A 74 -47.02 114.09 39.46
CA LYS A 74 -46.86 114.42 40.91
C LYS A 74 -45.65 115.31 41.22
N HIS A 75 -44.74 115.50 40.27
CA HIS A 75 -43.46 116.22 40.45
C HIS A 75 -42.61 115.67 41.62
N ASP A 76 -42.61 114.36 41.83
CA ASP A 76 -41.90 113.72 42.93
C ASP A 76 -40.40 113.54 42.61
N ALA A 77 -39.55 114.39 43.19
CA ALA A 77 -38.10 114.35 42.98
C ALA A 77 -37.42 113.03 43.38
N SER A 78 -38.07 112.19 44.20
CA SER A 78 -37.52 110.88 44.59
C SER A 78 -37.48 109.87 43.42
N LEU A 79 -38.26 110.10 42.36
CA LEU A 79 -38.32 109.23 41.17
C LEU A 79 -37.19 109.49 40.16
N ILE A 80 -36.52 110.65 40.21
CA ILE A 80 -35.43 111.02 39.29
C ILE A 80 -34.32 109.95 39.23
N PRO A 81 -33.71 109.53 40.35
CA PRO A 81 -32.65 108.51 40.31
C PRO A 81 -33.15 107.15 39.82
N ILE A 82 -34.43 106.83 40.02
CA ILE A 82 -35.04 105.57 39.56
C ILE A 82 -35.22 105.58 38.04
N ILE A 83 -35.65 106.70 37.47
CA ILE A 83 -35.81 106.87 36.01
C ILE A 83 -34.43 106.83 35.32
N GLU A 84 -33.43 107.51 35.86
CA GLU A 84 -32.06 107.50 35.31
C GLU A 84 -31.42 106.10 35.38
N ASP A 85 -31.64 105.35 36.47
CA ASP A 85 -31.13 103.98 36.60
C ASP A 85 -31.86 103.01 35.64
N ASN A 86 -33.19 103.07 35.56
CA ASN A 86 -33.97 102.26 34.63
C ASN A 86 -33.54 102.50 33.18
N LYS A 87 -33.30 103.76 32.80
CA LYS A 87 -32.77 104.11 31.47
C LYS A 87 -31.43 103.47 31.21
N LYS A 88 -30.49 103.58 32.15
CA LYS A 88 -29.15 103.00 32.02
C LYS A 88 -29.21 101.48 31.84
N GLN A 89 -30.02 100.81 32.65
CA GLN A 89 -30.23 99.36 32.54
C GLN A 89 -30.87 98.96 31.20
N LEU A 90 -31.84 99.74 30.69
CA LEU A 90 -32.46 99.50 29.40
C LEU A 90 -31.47 99.63 28.23
N LEU A 91 -30.67 100.70 28.19
CA LEU A 91 -29.67 100.89 27.15
C LEU A 91 -28.60 99.79 27.17
N GLN A 92 -28.15 99.39 28.37
CA GLN A 92 -27.24 98.25 28.52
C GLN A 92 -27.84 96.92 28.06
N ALA A 93 -29.12 96.68 28.33
CA ALA A 93 -29.80 95.47 27.87
C ALA A 93 -30.00 95.48 26.35
N ILE A 94 -30.34 96.62 25.74
CA ILE A 94 -30.41 96.79 24.28
C ILE A 94 -29.05 96.56 23.64
N GLU A 95 -27.97 97.10 24.22
CA GLU A 95 -26.62 96.92 23.70
C GLU A 95 -26.11 95.48 23.85
N SER A 96 -26.43 94.84 24.98
CA SER A 96 -26.20 93.40 25.18
C SER A 96 -26.94 92.56 24.13
N TYR A 97 -28.18 92.92 23.79
CA TYR A 97 -28.94 92.27 22.73
C TYR A 97 -28.35 92.56 21.33
N LYS A 98 -27.85 93.78 21.07
CA LYS A 98 -27.20 94.14 19.79
C LYS A 98 -25.91 93.37 19.50
N ASN A 99 -25.22 92.91 20.55
CA ASN A 99 -24.00 92.12 20.45
C ASN A 99 -24.23 90.63 20.15
N THR A 100 -25.48 90.24 19.86
CA THR A 100 -25.89 88.88 19.43
C THR A 100 -26.18 88.83 17.93
N GLU A 101 -26.42 87.66 17.34
CA GLU A 101 -26.78 87.57 15.92
C GLU A 101 -28.23 88.05 15.66
N LEU A 102 -28.36 89.22 15.04
CA LEU A 102 -29.65 89.87 14.76
C LEU A 102 -30.13 89.67 13.33
N THR A 103 -31.43 89.43 13.17
CA THR A 103 -32.10 89.64 11.87
C THR A 103 -32.25 91.13 11.57
N ILE A 104 -32.52 91.46 10.30
CA ILE A 104 -32.78 92.84 9.85
C ILE A 104 -33.96 93.44 10.63
N GLU A 105 -35.00 92.64 10.86
CA GLU A 105 -36.21 93.06 11.58
C GLU A 105 -35.96 93.25 13.09
N GLN A 106 -35.19 92.35 13.73
CA GLN A 106 -34.78 92.51 15.13
C GLN A 106 -33.92 93.78 15.33
N ARG A 107 -32.99 94.03 14.41
CA ARG A 107 -32.17 95.24 14.42
C ARG A 107 -33.03 96.49 14.32
N GLN A 108 -34.04 96.49 13.44
CA GLN A 108 -34.96 97.62 13.30
C GLN A 108 -35.84 97.81 14.54
N ALA A 109 -36.33 96.72 15.15
CA ALA A 109 -37.12 96.79 16.38
C ALA A 109 -36.31 97.36 17.57
N LEU A 110 -35.04 97.00 17.70
CA LEU A 110 -34.15 97.56 18.73
C LEU A 110 -33.84 99.04 18.50
N ILE A 111 -33.65 99.46 17.24
CA ILE A 111 -33.47 100.88 16.89
C ILE A 111 -34.72 101.68 17.24
N ASN A 112 -35.91 101.14 16.95
CA ASN A 112 -37.17 101.78 17.29
C ASN A 112 -37.32 101.90 18.82
N LEU A 113 -36.99 100.85 19.60
CA LEU A 113 -37.00 100.90 21.07
C LEU A 113 -36.04 101.96 21.62
N GLU A 114 -34.82 102.02 21.11
CA GLU A 114 -33.81 103.00 21.52
C GLU A 114 -34.24 104.43 21.18
N THR A 115 -34.88 104.63 20.03
CA THR A 115 -35.43 105.93 19.61
C THR A 115 -36.50 106.41 20.59
N VAL A 116 -37.43 105.53 20.99
CA VAL A 116 -38.48 105.90 21.95
C VAL A 116 -37.91 106.14 23.34
N ILE A 117 -36.94 105.35 23.81
CA ILE A 117 -36.25 105.59 25.10
C ILE A 117 -35.53 106.95 25.11
N ASN A 118 -34.92 107.33 24.00
CA ASN A 118 -34.28 108.64 23.86
C ASN A 118 -35.31 109.77 23.81
N GLU A 119 -36.45 109.58 23.16
CA GLU A 119 -37.55 110.56 23.17
C GLU A 119 -38.10 110.77 24.59
N ILE A 120 -38.31 109.70 25.36
CA ILE A 120 -38.69 109.77 26.78
C ILE A 120 -37.63 110.53 27.58
N SER A 121 -36.34 110.29 27.28
CA SER A 121 -35.23 110.97 27.95
C SER A 121 -35.21 112.48 27.69
N GLU A 122 -35.43 112.89 26.45
CA GLU A 122 -35.46 114.31 26.09
C GLU A 122 -36.66 115.02 26.74
N LYS A 123 -37.83 114.37 26.73
CA LYS A 123 -39.02 114.83 27.44
C LYS A 123 -38.80 114.93 28.95
N PHE A 124 -38.02 114.01 29.55
CA PHE A 124 -37.64 114.05 30.96
C PHE A 124 -36.70 115.18 31.34
N GLU A 125 -35.66 115.44 30.56
CA GLU A 125 -34.78 116.59 30.82
C GLU A 125 -35.53 117.91 30.69
N ASN A 126 -36.44 118.03 29.72
CA ASN A 126 -37.30 119.20 29.58
C ASN A 126 -38.25 119.38 30.78
N ALA A 127 -38.86 118.29 31.27
CA ALA A 127 -39.74 118.31 32.44
C ALA A 127 -39.00 118.63 33.76
N LYS A 128 -37.71 118.29 33.85
CA LYS A 128 -36.85 118.63 35.01
C LYS A 128 -36.56 120.12 35.12
N ILE A 129 -36.64 120.86 34.00
CA ILE A 129 -36.26 122.28 33.89
C ILE A 129 -37.51 123.19 33.89
N ALA A 130 -38.65 122.74 33.37
CA ALA A 130 -39.86 123.55 33.21
C ALA A 130 -40.84 123.39 34.39
N SER A 131 -41.25 124.51 35.00
CA SER A 131 -42.29 124.57 36.05
C SER A 131 -43.70 124.75 35.45
N THR A 132 -44.18 123.77 34.67
CA THR A 132 -45.48 123.85 33.99
C THR A 132 -46.27 122.54 34.02
N ASP A 133 -47.57 122.62 34.35
CA ASP A 133 -48.60 121.55 34.33
C ASP A 133 -48.94 121.02 32.91
N GLN A 134 -47.94 120.72 32.08
CA GLN A 134 -48.18 120.06 30.79
C GLN A 134 -48.22 118.54 30.95
N ILE A 135 -49.36 117.95 30.55
CA ILE A 135 -49.50 116.50 30.39
C ILE A 135 -48.67 116.09 29.16
N ILE A 136 -47.57 115.37 29.38
CA ILE A 136 -46.73 114.84 28.31
C ILE A 136 -47.27 113.46 27.92
N GLU A 137 -47.83 113.34 26.72
CA GLU A 137 -48.26 112.06 26.16
C GLU A 137 -47.06 111.36 25.48
N ILE A 138 -46.86 110.09 25.83
CA ILE A 138 -45.87 109.21 25.20
C ILE A 138 -46.65 108.12 24.46
N ASP A 139 -46.39 107.97 23.17
CA ASP A 139 -46.92 106.84 22.41
C ASP A 139 -46.11 105.58 22.73
N VAL A 140 -46.71 104.68 23.52
CA VAL A 140 -46.10 103.41 23.94
C VAL A 140 -46.34 102.28 22.93
N LYS A 141 -47.20 102.50 21.93
CA LYS A 141 -47.57 101.50 20.92
C LYS A 141 -46.38 100.99 20.09
N PRO A 142 -45.38 101.82 19.72
CA PRO A 142 -44.17 101.33 19.05
C PRO A 142 -43.33 100.39 19.92
N ILE A 143 -43.36 100.57 21.24
CA ILE A 143 -42.63 99.72 22.20
C ILE A 143 -43.26 98.33 22.27
N ASP A 144 -44.59 98.29 22.45
CA ASP A 144 -45.33 97.02 22.52
C ASP A 144 -45.16 96.21 21.23
N ASN A 145 -45.26 96.86 20.07
CA ASN A 145 -45.04 96.23 18.77
C ASN A 145 -43.60 95.71 18.61
N ALA A 146 -42.60 96.47 19.06
CA ALA A 146 -41.21 96.04 18.98
C ALA A 146 -40.92 94.86 19.92
N LEU A 147 -41.46 94.87 21.14
CA LEU A 147 -41.31 93.78 22.10
C LEU A 147 -42.03 92.52 21.65
N GLU A 148 -43.26 92.64 21.17
CA GLU A 148 -44.03 91.52 20.65
C GLU A 148 -43.32 90.87 19.46
N LEU A 149 -42.75 91.68 18.55
CA LEU A 149 -41.97 91.16 17.42
C LEU A 149 -40.69 90.45 17.86
N LEU A 150 -39.93 91.02 18.79
CA LEU A 150 -38.69 90.42 19.29
C LEU A 150 -38.95 89.09 20.03
N VAL A 151 -40.02 89.01 20.83
CA VAL A 151 -40.41 87.80 21.56
C VAL A 151 -40.93 86.72 20.62
N ASN A 152 -41.82 87.06 19.70
CA ASN A 152 -42.41 86.10 18.77
C ASN A 152 -41.36 85.50 17.81
N GLN A 153 -40.37 86.29 17.38
CA GLN A 153 -39.30 85.77 16.52
C GLN A 153 -38.37 84.80 17.26
N GLU A 154 -37.98 85.08 18.50
CA GLU A 154 -37.15 84.15 19.27
C GLU A 154 -37.90 82.85 19.59
N ALA A 155 -39.20 82.91 19.87
CA ALA A 155 -40.03 81.72 20.07
C ALA A 155 -40.14 80.86 18.80
N GLN A 156 -40.32 81.49 17.62
CA GLN A 156 -40.35 80.77 16.35
C GLN A 156 -39.00 80.15 15.98
N ARG A 157 -37.89 80.90 16.18
CA ARG A 157 -36.54 80.44 15.87
C ARG A 157 -36.14 79.25 16.74
N SER A 158 -36.41 79.31 18.06
CA SER A 158 -36.18 78.20 18.99
C SER A 158 -36.90 76.92 18.55
N LYS A 159 -38.17 77.03 18.15
CA LYS A 159 -38.96 75.88 17.72
C LYS A 159 -38.47 75.28 16.39
N SER A 160 -38.00 76.12 15.47
CA SER A 160 -37.42 75.65 14.19
C SER A 160 -36.09 74.91 14.39
N GLN A 161 -35.21 75.43 15.25
CA GLN A 161 -33.90 74.86 15.54
C GLN A 161 -34.00 73.52 16.29
N GLU A 162 -34.96 73.39 17.21
CA GLU A 162 -35.25 72.15 17.92
C GLU A 162 -35.81 71.06 16.98
N LEU A 163 -36.61 71.44 15.99
CA LEU A 163 -37.12 70.49 14.99
C LEU A 163 -36.00 69.96 14.07
N GLU A 164 -35.12 70.84 13.59
CA GLU A 164 -34.00 70.45 12.74
C GLU A 164 -33.00 69.53 13.45
N THR A 165 -32.66 69.85 14.70
CA THR A 165 -31.74 69.01 15.49
C THR A 165 -32.33 67.64 15.77
N ASN A 166 -33.61 67.55 16.14
CA ASN A 166 -34.29 66.27 16.36
C ASN A 166 -34.37 65.40 15.09
N ILE A 167 -34.62 66.00 13.91
CA ILE A 167 -34.63 65.27 12.64
C ILE A 167 -33.23 64.75 12.31
N ALA A 168 -32.20 65.56 12.50
CA ALA A 168 -30.81 65.18 12.23
C ALA A 168 -30.32 64.08 13.20
N LEU A 169 -30.67 64.18 14.48
CA LEU A 169 -30.33 63.18 15.50
C LEU A 169 -30.99 61.84 15.17
N LYS A 170 -32.29 61.84 14.82
CA LYS A 170 -33.05 60.63 14.46
C LYS A 170 -32.48 59.95 13.20
N LYS A 171 -32.08 60.71 12.18
CA LYS A 171 -31.41 60.16 10.99
C LYS A 171 -30.09 59.49 11.36
N THR A 172 -29.32 60.07 12.27
CA THR A 172 -28.02 59.53 12.67
C THR A 172 -28.15 58.28 13.54
N LEU A 173 -29.10 58.28 14.50
CA LEU A 173 -29.41 57.12 15.34
C LEU A 173 -29.88 55.90 14.53
N ASN A 174 -30.81 56.10 13.57
CA ASN A 174 -31.23 55.02 12.67
C ASN A 174 -30.06 54.45 11.87
N PHE A 175 -29.12 55.29 11.44
CA PHE A 175 -27.94 54.85 10.71
C PHE A 175 -27.01 53.99 11.57
N ILE A 176 -26.74 54.41 12.81
CA ILE A 176 -25.94 53.65 13.77
C ILE A 176 -26.58 52.28 14.05
N TYR A 177 -27.91 52.25 14.24
CA TYR A 177 -28.64 51.01 14.50
C TYR A 177 -28.57 50.01 13.32
N ILE A 178 -28.67 50.49 12.09
CA ILE A 178 -28.47 49.66 10.89
C ILE A 178 -27.03 49.15 10.83
N GLY A 179 -26.04 50.01 11.12
CA GLY A 179 -24.63 49.63 11.14
C GLY A 179 -24.32 48.52 12.16
N THR A 180 -24.81 48.63 13.40
CA THR A 180 -24.53 47.66 14.47
C THR A 180 -25.22 46.30 14.24
N ALA A 181 -26.39 46.28 13.59
CA ALA A 181 -27.09 45.03 13.27
C ALA A 181 -26.39 44.21 12.16
N PHE A 182 -25.66 44.86 11.24
CA PHE A 182 -25.02 44.18 10.12
C PHE A 182 -23.65 43.58 10.45
N VAL A 183 -22.90 44.15 11.40
CA VAL A 183 -21.56 43.67 11.78
C VAL A 183 -21.56 42.19 12.24
N PRO A 184 -22.47 41.73 13.12
CA PRO A 184 -22.52 40.33 13.54
C PRO A 184 -22.81 39.37 12.38
N ILE A 185 -23.66 39.78 11.44
CA ILE A 185 -24.06 38.95 10.28
C ILE A 185 -22.86 38.71 9.36
N VAL A 186 -22.04 39.74 9.13
CA VAL A 186 -20.82 39.62 8.31
C VAL A 186 -19.78 38.74 8.99
N ILE A 187 -19.58 38.89 10.31
CA ILE A 187 -18.64 38.06 11.09
C ILE A 187 -19.07 36.59 11.07
N LEU A 188 -20.36 36.31 11.30
CA LEU A 188 -20.91 34.96 11.29
C LEU A 188 -20.78 34.31 9.91
N GLY A 189 -21.06 35.06 8.84
CA GLY A 189 -20.84 34.60 7.46
C GLY A 189 -19.38 34.25 7.17
N GLY A 190 -18.43 35.06 7.66
CA GLY A 190 -17.00 34.80 7.54
C GLY A 190 -16.54 33.53 8.27
N LEU A 191 -17.04 33.29 9.48
CA LEU A 191 -16.72 32.08 10.25
C LEU A 191 -17.28 30.81 9.59
N ILE A 192 -18.52 30.86 9.11
CA ILE A 192 -19.13 29.75 8.35
C ILE A 192 -18.32 29.48 7.09
N PHE A 193 -17.88 30.51 6.38
CA PHE A 193 -17.04 30.36 5.19
C PHE A 193 -15.68 29.71 5.51
N LEU A 194 -14.99 30.15 6.57
CA LEU A 194 -13.72 29.55 7.00
C LEU A 194 -13.89 28.07 7.38
N TYR A 195 -15.00 27.72 8.03
CA TYR A 195 -15.34 26.33 8.32
C TYR A 195 -15.49 25.50 7.04
N PHE A 196 -16.28 25.97 6.07
CA PHE A 196 -16.46 25.29 4.78
C PHE A 196 -15.17 25.20 3.97
N LEU A 197 -14.34 26.25 3.99
CA LEU A 197 -13.05 26.28 3.31
C LEU A 197 -12.10 25.22 3.89
N ARG A 198 -11.99 25.16 5.23
CA ARG A 198 -11.18 24.16 5.92
C ARG A 198 -11.66 22.74 5.65
N HIS A 199 -12.97 22.51 5.70
CA HIS A 199 -13.57 21.21 5.42
C HIS A 199 -13.28 20.78 3.97
N THR A 200 -13.56 21.65 2.98
CA THR A 200 -13.36 21.34 1.56
C THR A 200 -11.89 21.06 1.22
N ILE A 201 -10.95 21.77 1.82
CA ILE A 201 -9.51 21.55 1.58
C ILE A 201 -9.07 20.20 2.17
N LYS A 202 -9.48 19.86 3.41
CA LYS A 202 -9.10 18.60 4.07
C LYS A 202 -9.57 17.38 3.26
N THR A 203 -10.84 17.34 2.85
CA THR A 203 -11.42 16.20 2.11
C THR A 203 -10.73 15.98 0.76
N ASN A 204 -10.36 17.03 0.04
CA ASN A 204 -9.68 16.91 -1.26
C ASN A 204 -8.27 16.33 -1.13
N ILE A 205 -7.54 16.62 -0.05
CA ILE A 205 -6.19 16.08 0.19
C ILE A 205 -6.28 14.57 0.46
N GLU A 206 -7.23 14.15 1.30
CA GLU A 206 -7.42 12.74 1.67
C GLU A 206 -7.85 11.88 0.47
N LEU A 207 -8.78 12.38 -0.36
CA LEU A 207 -9.15 11.72 -1.63
C LEU A 207 -7.95 11.59 -2.58
N LYS A 208 -7.05 12.58 -2.63
CA LYS A 208 -5.88 12.53 -3.50
C LYS A 208 -4.87 11.47 -3.05
N ILE A 209 -4.73 11.24 -1.74
CA ILE A 209 -3.91 10.15 -1.18
C ILE A 209 -4.48 8.80 -1.60
N LEU A 210 -5.80 8.61 -1.44
CA LEU A 210 -6.47 7.37 -1.84
C LEU A 210 -6.33 7.12 -3.36
N THR A 211 -6.60 8.15 -4.17
CA THR A 211 -6.54 8.04 -5.64
C THR A 211 -5.12 7.72 -6.14
N ASN A 212 -4.09 8.27 -5.49
CA ASN A 212 -2.70 7.96 -5.84
C ASN A 212 -2.35 6.52 -5.47
N ALA A 213 -2.77 6.04 -4.30
CA ALA A 213 -2.54 4.65 -3.90
C ALA A 213 -3.24 3.66 -4.85
N VAL A 214 -4.48 3.95 -5.26
CA VAL A 214 -5.19 3.16 -6.29
C VAL A 214 -4.40 3.13 -7.60
N ARG A 215 -3.82 4.26 -8.02
CA ARG A 215 -3.05 4.35 -9.26
C ARG A 215 -1.78 3.51 -9.21
N GLU A 216 -1.04 3.50 -8.10
CA GLU A 216 0.17 2.68 -7.98
C GLU A 216 -0.15 1.19 -7.94
N ILE A 217 -1.22 0.77 -7.25
CA ILE A 217 -1.71 -0.61 -7.30
C ILE A 217 -2.14 -1.01 -8.72
N SER A 218 -2.80 -0.12 -9.47
CA SER A 218 -3.17 -0.39 -10.87
C SER A 218 -1.96 -0.57 -11.81
N LYS A 219 -0.77 -0.11 -11.39
CA LYS A 219 0.51 -0.32 -12.08
C LYS A 219 1.24 -1.59 -11.61
N GLY A 220 0.69 -2.33 -10.64
CA GLY A 220 1.25 -3.60 -10.15
C GLY A 220 2.00 -3.51 -8.81
N ASP A 221 2.04 -2.35 -8.14
CA ASP A 221 2.66 -2.23 -6.81
C ASP A 221 1.63 -2.51 -5.70
N PHE A 222 1.45 -3.79 -5.37
CA PHE A 222 0.49 -4.24 -4.36
C PHE A 222 1.00 -4.15 -2.90
N LEU A 223 2.29 -3.81 -2.70
CA LEU A 223 2.88 -3.65 -1.36
C LEU A 223 2.53 -2.30 -0.73
N GLN A 224 2.09 -1.35 -1.54
CA GLN A 224 1.73 -0.01 -1.09
C GLN A 224 0.44 -0.05 -0.26
N LYS A 225 0.53 0.39 1.00
CA LYS A 225 -0.64 0.55 1.88
C LYS A 225 -1.15 1.98 1.85
N VAL A 226 -2.46 2.14 1.74
CA VAL A 226 -3.15 3.41 1.95
C VAL A 226 -2.97 3.78 3.42
N LYS A 227 -2.36 4.94 3.71
CA LYS A 227 -2.34 5.51 5.06
C LYS A 227 -3.76 5.86 5.46
N ILE A 228 -4.20 5.35 6.61
CA ILE A 228 -5.53 5.59 7.15
C ILE A 228 -5.63 7.08 7.50
N PRO A 229 -6.52 7.86 6.89
CA PRO A 229 -6.66 9.28 7.19
C PRO A 229 -7.29 9.51 8.57
N ASP A 230 -6.95 10.61 9.25
CA ASP A 230 -7.62 11.07 10.49
C ASP A 230 -8.99 11.73 10.17
N SER A 231 -9.85 10.97 9.49
CA SER A 231 -11.05 11.42 8.76
C SER A 231 -12.35 10.81 9.30
N ASN A 232 -13.48 11.21 8.71
CA ASN A 232 -14.78 10.52 8.76
C ASN A 232 -14.65 9.00 8.58
N ASP A 233 -15.51 8.25 9.27
CA ASP A 233 -15.51 6.78 9.32
C ASP A 233 -15.52 6.11 7.94
N GLU A 234 -16.24 6.68 6.96
CA GLU A 234 -16.36 6.11 5.61
C GLU A 234 -15.01 6.02 4.87
N LEU A 235 -14.15 7.04 4.97
CA LEU A 235 -12.83 7.01 4.32
C LEU A 235 -11.85 6.08 5.03
N ILE A 236 -12.02 5.90 6.35
CA ILE A 236 -11.25 4.93 7.14
C ILE A 236 -11.65 3.50 6.73
N GLU A 237 -12.95 3.24 6.62
CA GLU A 237 -13.48 1.96 6.19
C GLU A 237 -13.03 1.63 4.76
N LEU A 238 -13.14 2.59 3.85
CA LEU A 238 -12.69 2.41 2.47
C LEU A 238 -11.19 2.12 2.38
N ALA A 239 -10.34 2.83 3.15
CA ALA A 239 -8.91 2.57 3.20
C ALA A 239 -8.59 1.16 3.76
N LYS A 240 -9.34 0.68 4.76
CA LYS A 240 -9.20 -0.68 5.29
C LYS A 240 -9.56 -1.75 4.27
N VAL A 241 -10.72 -1.61 3.61
CA VAL A 241 -11.16 -2.52 2.54
C VAL A 241 -10.13 -2.56 1.42
N PHE A 242 -9.59 -1.40 1.03
CA PHE A 242 -8.59 -1.30 -0.02
C PHE A 242 -7.27 -2.00 0.35
N ASN A 243 -6.79 -1.81 1.59
CA ASN A 243 -5.59 -2.47 2.07
C ASN A 243 -5.76 -4.00 2.13
N ASN A 244 -6.92 -4.48 2.54
CA ASN A 244 -7.24 -5.91 2.54
C ASN A 244 -7.28 -6.47 1.10
N MET A 245 -7.90 -5.74 0.17
CA MET A 245 -7.92 -6.14 -1.25
C MET A 245 -6.51 -6.21 -1.83
N SER A 246 -5.66 -5.21 -1.59
CA SER A 246 -4.26 -5.21 -2.07
C SER A 246 -3.48 -6.39 -1.50
N ALA A 247 -3.65 -6.69 -0.21
CA ALA A 247 -3.01 -7.83 0.43
C ALA A 247 -3.46 -9.17 -0.17
N ASN A 248 -4.75 -9.34 -0.45
CA ASN A 248 -5.30 -10.54 -1.07
C ASN A 248 -4.85 -10.71 -2.54
N LEU A 249 -4.75 -9.60 -3.28
CA LEU A 249 -4.23 -9.62 -4.65
C LEU A 249 -2.74 -9.98 -4.68
N TYR A 250 -1.95 -9.44 -3.75
CA TYR A 250 -0.54 -9.76 -3.59
C TYR A 250 -0.30 -11.24 -3.28
N THR A 251 -1.04 -11.82 -2.32
CA THR A 251 -0.93 -13.24 -1.97
C THR A 251 -1.36 -14.15 -3.11
N THR A 252 -2.37 -13.76 -3.89
CA THR A 252 -2.85 -14.52 -5.05
C THR A 252 -1.86 -14.48 -6.22
N SER A 253 -1.28 -13.30 -6.51
CA SER A 253 -0.27 -13.13 -7.56
C SER A 253 1.00 -13.93 -7.26
N ILE A 254 1.51 -13.84 -6.02
CA ILE A 254 2.67 -14.64 -5.59
C ILE A 254 2.37 -16.12 -5.65
N SER A 255 1.16 -16.55 -5.25
CA SER A 255 0.79 -17.96 -5.34
C SER A 255 0.80 -18.46 -6.78
N LYS A 256 0.38 -17.64 -7.76
CA LYS A 256 0.42 -18.02 -9.17
C LYS A 256 1.85 -18.08 -9.71
N ASP A 257 2.66 -17.03 -9.52
CA ASP A 257 4.06 -17.01 -10.00
C ASP A 257 4.90 -18.10 -9.33
N TYR A 258 4.63 -18.38 -8.05
CA TYR A 258 5.28 -19.47 -7.31
C TYR A 258 4.89 -20.83 -7.87
N LEU A 259 3.61 -21.08 -8.15
CA LEU A 259 3.13 -22.32 -8.77
C LEU A 259 3.66 -22.49 -10.20
N ASP A 260 3.64 -21.44 -11.01
CA ASP A 260 4.18 -21.46 -12.37
C ASP A 260 5.69 -21.76 -12.36
N ASN A 261 6.43 -21.20 -11.39
CA ASN A 261 7.85 -21.52 -11.20
C ASN A 261 8.06 -22.97 -10.76
N ILE A 262 7.27 -23.50 -9.82
CA ILE A 262 7.35 -24.91 -9.44
C ILE A 262 7.10 -25.78 -10.67
N ILE A 263 5.98 -25.59 -11.37
CA ILE A 263 5.60 -26.41 -12.53
C ILE A 263 6.68 -26.38 -13.61
N ASN A 264 7.26 -25.22 -13.90
CA ASN A 264 8.28 -25.07 -14.93
C ASN A 264 9.67 -25.54 -14.52
N THR A 265 9.97 -25.63 -13.22
CA THR A 265 11.25 -26.16 -12.69
C THR A 265 11.19 -27.65 -12.36
N MET A 266 10.00 -28.25 -12.33
CA MET A 266 9.84 -29.70 -12.19
C MET A 266 10.57 -30.42 -13.34
N ILE A 267 11.39 -31.40 -12.95
CA ILE A 267 12.15 -32.25 -13.89
C ILE A 267 11.22 -33.29 -14.54
N ASP A 268 10.23 -33.76 -13.79
CA ASP A 268 9.23 -34.70 -14.31
C ASP A 268 8.28 -33.98 -15.26
N MET A 269 7.82 -34.70 -16.28
CA MET A 269 6.90 -34.15 -17.27
C MET A 269 5.50 -34.09 -16.65
N LEU A 270 4.89 -32.91 -16.68
CA LEU A 270 3.56 -32.67 -16.14
C LEU A 270 2.61 -32.31 -17.27
N PHE A 271 1.48 -33.00 -17.31
CA PHE A 271 0.37 -32.72 -18.21
C PHE A 271 -0.90 -32.51 -17.41
N VAL A 272 -1.72 -31.55 -17.84
CA VAL A 272 -3.11 -31.42 -17.41
C VAL A 272 -3.97 -31.72 -18.61
N ILE A 273 -4.87 -32.68 -18.47
CA ILE A 273 -5.78 -33.13 -19.52
C ILE A 273 -7.23 -32.98 -19.04
N ASN A 274 -8.15 -32.71 -19.97
CA ASN A 274 -9.58 -32.70 -19.66
C ASN A 274 -10.13 -34.14 -19.53
N TYR A 275 -11.42 -34.26 -19.18
CA TYR A 275 -12.11 -35.56 -19.05
C TYR A 275 -12.19 -36.36 -20.37
N GLU A 276 -11.95 -35.72 -21.52
CA GLU A 276 -11.90 -36.34 -22.85
C GLU A 276 -10.47 -36.76 -23.24
N GLY A 277 -9.49 -36.59 -22.34
CA GLY A 277 -8.09 -36.96 -22.58
C GLY A 277 -7.32 -35.98 -23.48
N ILE A 278 -7.81 -34.76 -23.66
CA ILE A 278 -7.17 -33.70 -24.44
C ILE A 278 -6.23 -32.89 -23.56
N ILE A 279 -5.00 -32.66 -24.02
CA ILE A 279 -3.98 -31.88 -23.31
C ILE A 279 -4.37 -30.40 -23.27
N GLN A 280 -4.56 -29.86 -22.07
CA GLN A 280 -4.80 -28.45 -21.81
C GLN A 280 -3.52 -27.71 -21.41
N THR A 281 -2.65 -28.35 -20.62
CA THR A 281 -1.40 -27.77 -20.14
C THR A 281 -0.28 -28.81 -20.18
N VAL A 282 0.94 -28.36 -20.47
CA VAL A 282 2.17 -29.14 -20.36
C VAL A 282 3.25 -28.25 -19.78
N ASN A 283 4.06 -28.77 -18.86
CA ASN A 283 5.19 -28.02 -18.30
C ASN A 283 6.41 -28.02 -19.23
N LEU A 284 7.41 -27.21 -18.89
CA LEU A 284 8.63 -27.08 -19.69
C LEU A 284 9.36 -28.42 -19.89
N ALA A 285 9.41 -29.27 -18.86
CA ALA A 285 10.03 -30.60 -18.97
C ALA A 285 9.33 -31.48 -20.01
N GLY A 286 7.99 -31.52 -20.03
CA GLY A 286 7.22 -32.24 -21.05
C GLY A 286 7.55 -31.81 -22.48
N LEU A 287 7.76 -30.51 -22.70
CA LEU A 287 8.14 -29.96 -24.01
C LEU A 287 9.57 -30.36 -24.39
N GLN A 288 10.52 -30.21 -23.46
CA GLN A 288 11.94 -30.47 -23.72
C GLN A 288 12.25 -31.96 -23.89
N VAL A 289 11.72 -32.82 -23.01
CA VAL A 289 11.98 -34.25 -23.00
C VAL A 289 11.32 -34.95 -24.19
N LEU A 290 10.11 -34.54 -24.56
CA LEU A 290 9.41 -35.11 -25.71
C LEU A 290 9.78 -34.46 -27.05
N GLU A 291 10.49 -33.33 -27.01
CA GLU A 291 10.98 -32.59 -28.18
C GLU A 291 9.84 -32.03 -29.05
N TYR A 292 8.71 -31.69 -28.43
CA TYR A 292 7.56 -31.05 -29.10
C TYR A 292 7.46 -29.56 -28.72
N GLY A 293 6.92 -28.76 -29.64
CA GLY A 293 6.50 -27.40 -29.34
C GLY A 293 5.18 -27.37 -28.57
N GLN A 294 4.96 -26.34 -27.75
CA GLN A 294 3.71 -26.20 -26.97
C GLN A 294 2.45 -26.24 -27.85
N ALA A 295 2.45 -25.52 -28.98
CA ALA A 295 1.33 -25.52 -29.92
C ALA A 295 1.07 -26.87 -30.61
N GLU A 296 2.03 -27.80 -30.57
CA GLU A 296 1.89 -29.13 -31.16
C GLU A 296 1.24 -30.13 -30.19
N LEU A 297 1.36 -29.91 -28.88
CA LEU A 297 0.80 -30.78 -27.84
C LEU A 297 -0.51 -30.27 -27.27
N ILE A 298 -0.66 -28.96 -27.06
CA ILE A 298 -1.91 -28.38 -26.53
C ILE A 298 -3.05 -28.62 -27.52
N GLY A 299 -4.18 -29.12 -27.01
CA GLY A 299 -5.36 -29.48 -27.79
C GLY A 299 -5.27 -30.82 -28.51
N LYS A 300 -4.18 -31.59 -28.33
CA LYS A 300 -4.07 -32.94 -28.88
C LYS A 300 -4.45 -34.01 -27.85
N PRO A 301 -4.89 -35.20 -28.30
CA PRO A 301 -5.12 -36.34 -27.42
C PRO A 301 -3.83 -36.76 -26.71
N PHE A 302 -3.90 -37.02 -25.41
CA PHE A 302 -2.76 -37.43 -24.59
C PHE A 302 -2.12 -38.72 -25.07
N ASN A 303 -2.90 -39.65 -25.63
CA ASN A 303 -2.39 -40.91 -26.18
C ASN A 303 -1.41 -40.75 -27.37
N THR A 304 -1.30 -39.56 -27.97
CA THR A 304 -0.40 -39.27 -29.10
C THR A 304 1.07 -39.49 -28.74
N ILE A 305 1.43 -39.35 -27.46
CA ILE A 305 2.82 -39.53 -27.00
C ILE A 305 3.16 -41.00 -26.72
N PHE A 306 2.18 -41.92 -26.71
CA PHE A 306 2.40 -43.32 -26.36
C PHE A 306 2.86 -44.14 -27.57
N GLN A 307 3.72 -45.13 -27.35
CA GLN A 307 4.22 -45.99 -28.42
C GLN A 307 3.14 -46.97 -28.91
N ASP A 308 2.39 -47.57 -27.99
CA ASP A 308 1.24 -48.42 -28.28
C ASP A 308 0.00 -47.81 -27.61
N ILE A 309 -1.07 -47.62 -28.39
CA ILE A 309 -2.34 -47.06 -27.90
C ILE A 309 -2.95 -47.97 -26.81
N LYS A 310 -2.63 -49.27 -26.82
CA LYS A 310 -3.04 -50.20 -25.76
C LYS A 310 -2.31 -49.97 -24.42
N GLU A 311 -1.14 -49.34 -24.46
CA GLU A 311 -0.37 -48.93 -23.27
C GLU A 311 -0.77 -47.54 -22.77
N SER A 312 -1.61 -46.81 -23.51
CA SER A 312 -2.33 -45.65 -23.00
C SER A 312 -3.40 -46.11 -22.02
N PRO A 313 -3.57 -45.44 -20.86
CA PRO A 313 -4.72 -45.70 -20.03
C PRO A 313 -5.99 -45.45 -20.84
N THR A 314 -6.94 -46.39 -20.82
CA THR A 314 -8.24 -46.22 -21.48
C THR A 314 -9.03 -45.11 -20.79
N ASP A 315 -9.93 -44.43 -21.50
CA ASP A 315 -10.86 -43.45 -20.91
C ASP A 315 -11.58 -44.00 -19.68
N VAL A 316 -11.93 -45.29 -19.69
CA VAL A 316 -12.53 -46.02 -18.56
C VAL A 316 -11.55 -46.16 -17.38
N GLN A 317 -10.26 -46.39 -17.62
CA GLN A 317 -9.24 -46.46 -16.57
C GLN A 317 -8.94 -45.08 -15.96
N LEU A 318 -8.93 -44.02 -16.77
CA LEU A 318 -8.81 -42.64 -16.28
C LEU A 318 -9.96 -42.28 -15.32
N ILE A 319 -11.19 -42.73 -15.60
CA ILE A 319 -12.36 -42.51 -14.75
C ILE A 319 -12.34 -43.38 -13.46
N GLU A 320 -11.77 -44.58 -13.52
CA GLU A 320 -11.66 -45.47 -12.35
C GLU A 320 -10.52 -45.06 -11.40
N LEU A 321 -9.42 -44.54 -11.98
CA LEU A 321 -8.24 -44.02 -11.27
C LEU A 321 -8.51 -42.66 -10.58
N THR A 322 -9.51 -41.92 -11.02
CA THR A 322 -9.92 -40.65 -10.40
C THR A 322 -10.87 -40.83 -9.21
N ASN A 323 -11.62 -41.95 -9.15
CA ASN A 323 -12.56 -42.26 -8.06
C ASN A 323 -11.94 -43.02 -6.89
N SER A 324 -10.79 -43.65 -7.10
CA SER A 324 -10.01 -44.29 -6.07
C SER A 324 -8.81 -43.39 -5.76
N ASN A 325 -8.61 -42.96 -4.51
CA ASN A 325 -7.42 -42.22 -4.04
C ASN A 325 -6.10 -43.03 -4.17
N THR A 326 -6.08 -44.01 -5.07
CA THR A 326 -4.95 -44.90 -5.32
C THR A 326 -4.08 -44.30 -6.41
N HIS A 327 -2.95 -43.75 -6.00
CA HIS A 327 -1.80 -43.47 -6.86
C HIS A 327 -1.30 -44.79 -7.47
N LYS A 328 -1.90 -45.24 -8.58
CA LYS A 328 -1.34 -46.33 -9.37
C LYS A 328 -0.33 -45.75 -10.34
N ASN A 329 0.91 -46.15 -10.13
CA ASN A 329 2.00 -45.88 -11.04
C ASN A 329 1.98 -46.95 -12.15
N ILE A 330 1.86 -46.52 -13.40
CA ILE A 330 1.86 -47.40 -14.57
C ILE A 330 3.16 -47.19 -15.33
N GLU A 331 3.97 -48.23 -15.47
CA GLU A 331 5.15 -48.19 -16.33
C GLU A 331 4.75 -48.44 -17.79
N THR A 332 5.19 -47.57 -18.69
CA THR A 332 4.79 -47.60 -20.11
C THR A 332 5.90 -46.99 -20.97
N ASN A 333 5.82 -47.18 -22.28
CA ASN A 333 6.76 -46.58 -23.22
C ASN A 333 6.09 -45.45 -24.02
N ILE A 334 6.75 -44.30 -24.02
CA ILE A 334 6.34 -43.13 -24.79
C ILE A 334 7.38 -42.80 -25.86
N LYS A 335 6.96 -42.06 -26.88
CA LYS A 335 7.76 -41.74 -28.05
C LYS A 335 7.89 -40.22 -28.18
N THR A 336 9.14 -39.77 -28.26
CA THR A 336 9.49 -38.37 -28.58
C THR A 336 9.18 -38.05 -30.04
N LYS A 337 9.20 -36.76 -30.41
CA LYS A 337 8.99 -36.30 -31.79
C LYS A 337 10.00 -36.89 -32.77
N THR A 338 11.26 -37.03 -32.37
CA THR A 338 12.34 -37.62 -33.19
C THR A 338 12.26 -39.15 -33.29
N GLY A 339 11.38 -39.77 -32.49
CA GLY A 339 11.14 -41.20 -32.49
C GLY A 339 11.96 -41.99 -31.47
N ARG A 340 12.72 -41.33 -30.59
CA ARG A 340 13.33 -41.96 -29.41
C ARG A 340 12.23 -42.50 -28.48
N ILE A 341 12.40 -43.73 -28.03
CA ILE A 341 11.52 -44.38 -27.05
C ILE A 341 12.05 -44.06 -25.65
N LEU A 342 11.14 -43.64 -24.77
CA LEU A 342 11.39 -43.39 -23.37
C LEU A 342 10.52 -44.35 -22.54
N SER A 343 11.15 -45.05 -21.60
CA SER A 343 10.40 -45.77 -20.58
C SER A 343 10.05 -44.78 -19.47
N VAL A 344 8.76 -44.65 -19.20
CA VAL A 344 8.25 -43.73 -18.18
C VAL A 344 7.39 -44.45 -17.17
N ILE A 345 7.34 -43.87 -15.97
CA ILE A 345 6.35 -44.21 -14.96
C ILE A 345 5.33 -43.07 -14.89
N CYS A 346 4.06 -43.41 -15.11
CA CYS A 346 2.95 -42.48 -15.19
C CYS A 346 2.11 -42.53 -13.92
N SER A 347 1.88 -41.37 -13.31
CA SER A 347 0.98 -41.19 -12.17
C SER A 347 -0.16 -40.27 -12.58
N PHE A 348 -1.39 -40.66 -12.26
CA PHE A 348 -2.61 -39.93 -12.60
C PHE A 348 -3.34 -39.49 -11.33
N SER A 349 -3.83 -38.25 -11.30
CA SER A 349 -4.66 -37.73 -10.21
C SER A 349 -5.80 -36.87 -10.77
N ALA A 350 -7.02 -37.07 -10.27
CA ALA A 350 -8.12 -36.15 -10.54
C ALA A 350 -7.93 -34.87 -9.73
N MET A 351 -8.33 -33.74 -10.32
CA MET A 351 -8.65 -32.52 -9.60
C MET A 351 -9.98 -31.98 -10.12
N LYS A 352 -10.72 -31.29 -9.25
CA LYS A 352 -11.92 -30.57 -9.68
C LYS A 352 -11.50 -29.32 -10.44
N ASP A 353 -12.19 -29.05 -11.53
CA ASP A 353 -12.07 -27.80 -12.29
C ASP A 353 -12.41 -26.58 -11.41
N LYS A 354 -11.96 -25.39 -11.82
CA LYS A 354 -12.13 -24.10 -11.14
C LYS A 354 -13.59 -23.77 -10.83
N ASP A 355 -14.51 -24.23 -11.67
CA ASP A 355 -15.95 -24.00 -11.54
C ASP A 355 -16.65 -25.13 -10.74
N GLY A 356 -15.93 -26.20 -10.38
CA GLY A 356 -16.44 -27.31 -9.57
C GLY A 356 -17.33 -28.32 -10.29
N ASP A 357 -17.68 -28.06 -11.56
CA ASP A 357 -18.62 -28.84 -12.36
C ASP A 357 -17.96 -29.93 -13.22
N SER A 358 -16.65 -29.83 -13.49
CA SER A 358 -15.90 -30.80 -14.31
C SER A 358 -14.65 -31.32 -13.60
N PHE A 359 -14.08 -32.43 -14.08
CA PHE A 359 -12.84 -33.00 -13.55
C PHE A 359 -11.71 -32.81 -14.57
N GLU A 360 -10.58 -32.29 -14.11
CA GLU A 360 -9.30 -32.28 -14.83
C GLU A 360 -8.42 -33.40 -14.29
N ILE A 361 -7.55 -33.95 -15.12
CA ILE A 361 -6.62 -35.02 -14.74
C ILE A 361 -5.19 -34.51 -14.86
N VAL A 362 -4.48 -34.53 -13.74
CA VAL A 362 -3.05 -34.25 -13.68
C VAL A 362 -2.30 -35.55 -13.91
N CYS A 363 -1.43 -35.55 -14.90
CA CYS A 363 -0.57 -36.67 -15.26
C CYS A 363 0.89 -36.27 -15.03
N ILE A 364 1.61 -37.05 -14.23
CA ILE A 364 3.05 -36.89 -14.02
C ILE A 364 3.74 -38.09 -14.65
N LEU A 365 4.68 -37.83 -15.57
CA LEU A 365 5.47 -38.85 -16.24
C LEU A 365 6.93 -38.64 -15.88
N LYS A 366 7.53 -39.64 -15.26
CA LYS A 366 8.95 -39.63 -14.90
C LYS A 366 9.73 -40.56 -15.81
N ASP A 367 10.80 -40.03 -16.41
CA ASP A 367 11.72 -40.82 -17.22
C ASP A 367 12.50 -41.81 -16.35
N ILE A 368 12.38 -43.10 -16.66
CA ILE A 368 13.07 -44.21 -16.01
C ILE A 368 13.93 -45.00 -17.00
N THR A 369 14.19 -44.46 -18.19
CA THR A 369 14.93 -45.13 -19.26
C THR A 369 16.33 -45.53 -18.82
N GLU A 370 17.07 -44.61 -18.19
CA GLU A 370 18.43 -44.88 -17.70
C GLU A 370 18.43 -45.95 -16.60
N ARG A 371 17.49 -45.82 -15.64
CA ARG A 371 17.30 -46.80 -14.57
C ARG A 371 17.03 -48.20 -15.12
N LYS A 372 16.09 -48.33 -16.06
CA LYS A 372 15.77 -49.62 -16.71
C LYS A 372 16.95 -50.17 -17.49
N SER A 373 17.74 -49.31 -18.15
CA SER A 373 18.96 -49.73 -18.84
C SER A 373 19.97 -50.34 -17.87
N TYR A 374 20.19 -49.70 -16.71
CA TYR A 374 21.07 -50.26 -15.68
C TYR A 374 20.53 -51.57 -15.10
N GLU A 375 19.24 -51.64 -14.78
CA GLU A 375 18.62 -52.86 -14.26
C GLU A 375 18.71 -54.01 -15.28
N ASP A 376 18.48 -53.75 -16.56
CA ASP A 376 18.60 -54.76 -17.62
C ASP A 376 20.05 -55.20 -17.85
N ASN A 377 21.01 -54.27 -17.82
CA ASN A 377 22.43 -54.60 -17.91
C ASN A 377 22.88 -55.45 -16.72
N LEU A 378 22.47 -55.11 -15.50
CA LEU A 378 22.74 -55.91 -14.30
C LEU A 378 22.12 -57.31 -14.43
N ARG A 379 20.87 -57.40 -14.90
CA ARG A 379 20.19 -58.68 -15.14
C ARG A 379 20.94 -59.54 -16.16
N LYS A 380 21.39 -58.95 -17.28
CA LYS A 380 22.18 -59.64 -18.32
C LYS A 380 23.52 -60.15 -17.78
N LEU A 381 24.26 -59.30 -17.06
CA LEU A 381 25.55 -59.67 -16.47
C LEU A 381 25.40 -60.75 -15.40
N SER A 382 24.42 -60.60 -14.50
CA SER A 382 24.10 -61.61 -13.48
C SER A 382 23.71 -62.94 -14.13
N GLY A 383 22.84 -62.90 -15.15
CA GLY A 383 22.46 -64.09 -15.92
C GLY A 383 23.65 -64.77 -16.60
N ALA A 384 24.58 -64.00 -17.18
CA ALA A 384 25.78 -64.55 -17.81
C ALA A 384 26.72 -65.24 -16.80
N VAL A 385 26.86 -64.70 -15.59
CA VAL A 385 27.66 -65.31 -14.51
C VAL A 385 26.99 -66.59 -14.00
N GLU A 386 25.68 -66.55 -13.76
CA GLU A 386 24.91 -67.72 -13.27
C GLU A 386 24.88 -68.88 -14.28
N GLN A 387 24.79 -68.57 -15.58
CA GLN A 387 24.74 -69.56 -16.66
C GLN A 387 26.12 -69.91 -17.22
N SER A 388 27.20 -69.41 -16.62
CA SER A 388 28.56 -69.71 -17.06
C SER A 388 28.86 -71.22 -16.99
N LEU A 389 29.49 -71.74 -18.04
CA LEU A 389 29.93 -73.14 -18.10
C LEU A 389 31.10 -73.46 -17.16
N SER A 390 31.75 -72.43 -16.62
CA SER A 390 32.82 -72.55 -15.63
C SER A 390 32.27 -72.38 -14.21
N SER A 391 32.85 -73.11 -13.25
CA SER A 391 32.51 -72.90 -11.84
C SER A 391 33.13 -71.58 -11.37
N MET A 392 32.33 -70.71 -10.76
CA MET A 392 32.76 -69.39 -10.30
C MET A 392 32.48 -69.22 -8.81
N VAL A 393 33.43 -68.62 -8.10
CA VAL A 393 33.34 -68.29 -6.67
C VAL A 393 33.86 -66.88 -6.46
N ILE A 394 33.11 -66.04 -5.74
CA ILE A 394 33.57 -64.73 -5.30
C ILE A 394 33.70 -64.75 -3.78
N THR A 395 34.83 -64.27 -3.28
CA THR A 395 35.10 -64.15 -1.85
C THR A 395 35.41 -62.71 -1.47
N ASN A 396 35.17 -62.34 -0.22
CA ASN A 396 35.73 -61.13 0.35
C ASN A 396 37.27 -61.21 0.48
N ILE A 397 37.88 -60.13 0.97
CA ILE A 397 39.34 -60.04 1.17
C ILE A 397 39.91 -61.08 2.14
N ASN A 398 39.09 -61.61 3.06
CA ASN A 398 39.48 -62.65 4.02
C ASN A 398 39.33 -64.06 3.45
N GLY A 399 38.83 -64.20 2.21
CA GLY A 399 38.58 -65.48 1.57
C GLY A 399 37.27 -66.14 1.96
N GLU A 400 36.32 -65.41 2.56
CA GLU A 400 34.99 -65.94 2.86
C GLU A 400 34.10 -65.82 1.63
N ILE A 401 33.40 -66.90 1.29
CA ILE A 401 32.57 -66.99 0.08
C ILE A 401 31.33 -66.10 0.24
N GLU A 402 31.16 -65.18 -0.69
CA GLU A 402 29.99 -64.31 -0.78
C GLU A 402 29.05 -64.70 -1.92
N PHE A 403 29.58 -65.34 -2.96
CA PHE A 403 28.81 -65.79 -4.11
C PHE A 403 29.41 -67.04 -4.75
N VAL A 404 28.56 -67.94 -5.23
CA VAL A 404 28.92 -69.05 -6.12
C VAL A 404 27.86 -69.16 -7.21
N ASN A 405 28.27 -69.45 -8.44
CA ASN A 405 27.30 -69.65 -9.52
C ASN A 405 26.69 -71.05 -9.49
N LYS A 406 25.63 -71.28 -10.27
CA LYS A 406 25.01 -72.59 -10.44
C LYS A 406 26.00 -73.71 -10.75
N LYS A 407 26.98 -73.45 -11.64
CA LYS A 407 27.97 -74.45 -12.06
C LYS A 407 28.88 -74.94 -10.92
N PHE A 408 29.21 -74.07 -9.96
CA PHE A 408 29.91 -74.48 -8.74
C PHE A 408 29.11 -75.52 -7.94
N THR A 409 27.81 -75.28 -7.78
CA THR A 409 26.93 -76.19 -7.03
C THR A 409 26.83 -77.55 -7.73
N GLU A 410 26.67 -77.54 -9.06
CA GLU A 410 26.64 -78.76 -9.89
C GLU A 410 27.97 -79.53 -9.82
N ASN A 411 29.11 -78.84 -9.90
CA ASN A 411 30.42 -79.49 -9.95
C ASN A 411 30.89 -80.03 -8.59
N THR A 412 30.53 -79.37 -7.48
CA THR A 412 31.04 -79.69 -6.14
C THR A 412 30.03 -80.42 -5.24
N GLY A 413 28.74 -80.30 -5.54
CA GLY A 413 27.63 -80.84 -4.73
C GLY A 413 27.25 -80.00 -3.51
N TYR A 414 27.90 -78.85 -3.28
CA TYR A 414 27.58 -77.94 -2.19
C TYR A 414 26.63 -76.84 -2.66
N THR A 415 25.57 -76.55 -1.89
CA THR A 415 24.67 -75.43 -2.20
C THR A 415 25.25 -74.10 -1.72
N PHE A 416 24.75 -72.98 -2.26
CA PHE A 416 25.19 -71.65 -1.84
C PHE A 416 25.03 -71.43 -0.32
N GLU A 417 23.88 -71.79 0.26
CA GLU A 417 23.61 -71.67 1.69
C GLU A 417 24.60 -72.47 2.56
N GLU A 418 25.11 -73.59 2.05
CA GLU A 418 26.08 -74.41 2.78
C GLU A 418 27.49 -73.80 2.80
N VAL A 419 27.82 -72.97 1.80
CA VAL A 419 29.18 -72.44 1.60
C VAL A 419 29.32 -70.96 1.90
N LYS A 420 28.21 -70.20 1.92
CA LYS A 420 28.18 -68.77 2.22
C LYS A 420 28.86 -68.48 3.57
N GLY A 421 29.76 -67.51 3.58
CA GLY A 421 30.57 -67.13 4.75
C GLY A 421 31.67 -68.11 5.14
N LYS A 422 31.81 -69.26 4.46
CA LYS A 422 32.90 -70.21 4.69
C LYS A 422 34.05 -69.91 3.75
N THR A 423 35.24 -70.39 4.09
CA THR A 423 36.40 -70.30 3.21
C THR A 423 36.46 -71.50 2.25
N PRO A 424 36.96 -71.36 1.00
CA PRO A 424 37.06 -72.46 0.03
C PRO A 424 37.90 -73.67 0.49
N ARG A 425 38.54 -73.61 1.66
CA ARG A 425 39.25 -74.73 2.31
C ARG A 425 38.37 -75.96 2.52
N ILE A 426 37.05 -75.81 2.52
CA ILE A 426 36.11 -76.94 2.57
C ILE A 426 36.30 -77.93 1.41
N LEU A 427 36.86 -77.46 0.28
CA LEU A 427 37.16 -78.28 -0.90
C LEU A 427 38.56 -78.89 -0.87
N LYS A 428 39.36 -78.66 0.20
CA LYS A 428 40.77 -79.07 0.26
C LYS A 428 40.91 -80.61 0.21
N SER A 429 41.57 -81.13 -0.82
CA SER A 429 41.79 -82.58 -1.01
C SER A 429 42.91 -83.16 -0.14
N GLY A 430 43.89 -82.33 0.26
CA GLY A 430 45.13 -82.74 0.90
C GLY A 430 46.28 -83.06 -0.08
N LYS A 431 46.08 -82.91 -1.40
CA LYS A 431 47.10 -83.21 -2.42
C LYS A 431 48.16 -82.12 -2.62
N HIS A 432 47.88 -80.89 -2.18
CA HIS A 432 48.74 -79.72 -2.36
C HIS A 432 49.46 -79.35 -1.06
N SER A 433 50.72 -78.92 -1.17
CA SER A 433 51.55 -78.57 -0.01
C SER A 433 51.13 -77.23 0.64
N PRO A 434 51.54 -76.94 1.88
CA PRO A 434 51.33 -75.63 2.49
C PRO A 434 51.93 -74.47 1.66
N GLU A 435 53.09 -74.68 1.04
CA GLU A 435 53.79 -73.70 0.21
C GLU A 435 52.97 -73.32 -1.04
N PHE A 436 52.23 -74.28 -1.62
CA PHE A 436 51.32 -74.02 -2.72
C PHE A 436 50.26 -72.97 -2.35
N TYR A 437 49.61 -73.16 -1.21
CA TYR A 437 48.58 -72.23 -0.73
C TYR A 437 49.17 -70.88 -0.32
N LYS A 438 50.39 -70.88 0.23
CA LYS A 438 51.12 -69.63 0.52
C LYS A 438 51.37 -68.83 -0.77
N ASN A 439 51.89 -69.48 -1.81
CA ASN A 439 52.13 -68.85 -3.10
C ASN A 439 50.83 -68.29 -3.73
N LEU A 440 49.73 -69.03 -3.62
CA LEU A 440 48.41 -68.55 -4.05
C LEU A 440 48.04 -67.24 -3.36
N TRP A 441 48.08 -67.20 -2.03
CA TRP A 441 47.71 -66.02 -1.25
C TRP A 441 48.64 -64.83 -1.51
N ASP A 442 49.96 -65.07 -1.51
CA ASP A 442 50.96 -64.03 -1.80
C ASP A 442 50.74 -63.42 -3.20
N THR A 443 50.39 -64.25 -4.18
CA THR A 443 50.12 -63.80 -5.55
C THR A 443 48.88 -62.90 -5.62
N ILE A 444 47.73 -63.38 -5.11
CA ILE A 444 46.47 -62.63 -5.26
C ILE A 444 46.43 -61.38 -4.39
N LEU A 445 47.04 -61.40 -3.19
CA LEU A 445 47.17 -60.24 -2.31
C LEU A 445 48.12 -59.18 -2.90
N SER A 446 49.09 -59.58 -3.74
CA SER A 446 49.93 -58.64 -4.49
C SER A 446 49.21 -57.96 -5.67
N GLY A 447 47.94 -58.30 -5.92
CA GLY A 447 47.16 -57.74 -7.01
C GLY A 447 47.33 -58.47 -8.35
N LYS A 448 47.99 -59.64 -8.36
CA LYS A 448 48.25 -60.46 -9.56
C LYS A 448 47.27 -61.64 -9.67
N GLU A 449 47.12 -62.15 -10.89
CA GLU A 449 46.34 -63.37 -11.14
C GLU A 449 47.16 -64.62 -10.77
N PHE A 450 46.53 -65.57 -10.08
CA PHE A 450 47.10 -66.89 -9.81
C PHE A 450 46.42 -67.93 -10.70
N ARG A 451 47.21 -68.74 -11.42
CA ARG A 451 46.71 -69.86 -12.23
C ARG A 451 47.43 -71.15 -11.86
N SER A 452 46.68 -72.20 -11.59
CA SER A 452 47.24 -73.53 -11.37
C SER A 452 46.18 -74.61 -11.49
N ASP A 453 46.63 -75.83 -11.76
CA ASP A 453 45.86 -77.03 -11.49
C ASP A 453 45.64 -77.19 -9.99
N ILE A 454 44.39 -77.46 -9.60
CA ILE A 454 44.03 -77.76 -8.22
C ILE A 454 43.27 -79.08 -8.15
N CYS A 455 43.52 -79.84 -7.08
CA CYS A 455 42.77 -81.05 -6.79
C CYS A 455 41.83 -80.73 -5.63
N ASN A 456 40.53 -80.71 -5.91
CA ASN A 456 39.48 -80.44 -4.93
C ASN A 456 38.78 -81.75 -4.54
N ARG A 457 38.24 -81.79 -3.33
CA ARG A 457 37.36 -82.87 -2.85
C ARG A 457 35.93 -82.35 -2.88
N LYS A 458 35.06 -83.04 -3.62
CA LYS A 458 33.62 -82.76 -3.69
C LYS A 458 32.92 -83.21 -2.40
N LYS A 459 31.66 -82.82 -2.24
CA LYS A 459 30.85 -83.15 -1.05
C LYS A 459 30.71 -84.67 -0.82
N ASP A 460 30.65 -85.45 -1.89
CA ASP A 460 30.57 -86.92 -1.86
C ASP A 460 31.94 -87.59 -1.58
N GLY A 461 33.02 -86.81 -1.43
CA GLY A 461 34.37 -87.29 -1.17
C GLY A 461 35.20 -87.58 -2.42
N THR A 462 34.64 -87.51 -3.63
CA THR A 462 35.36 -87.72 -4.89
C THR A 462 36.37 -86.61 -5.14
N LEU A 463 37.49 -86.95 -5.78
CA LEU A 463 38.54 -86.00 -6.13
C LEU A 463 38.34 -85.50 -7.56
N SER A 464 38.44 -84.18 -7.75
CA SER A 464 38.31 -83.50 -9.03
C SER A 464 39.56 -82.68 -9.29
N TRP A 465 40.17 -82.84 -10.48
CA TRP A 465 41.24 -81.96 -10.95
C TRP A 465 40.65 -80.88 -11.83
N GLU A 466 40.94 -79.63 -11.50
CA GLU A 466 40.37 -78.46 -12.14
C GLU A 466 41.48 -77.47 -12.44
N LEU A 467 41.42 -76.83 -13.61
CA LEU A 467 42.25 -75.66 -13.87
C LEU A 467 41.60 -74.46 -13.19
N MET A 468 42.31 -73.84 -12.25
CA MET A 468 41.81 -72.72 -11.47
C MET A 468 42.57 -71.45 -11.81
N SER A 469 41.83 -70.38 -12.09
CA SER A 469 42.32 -69.00 -12.07
C SER A 469 41.69 -68.25 -10.90
N ILE A 470 42.48 -67.40 -10.23
CA ILE A 470 42.01 -66.47 -9.20
C ILE A 470 42.54 -65.07 -9.52
N ALA A 471 41.66 -64.09 -9.60
CA ALA A 471 41.99 -62.70 -9.84
C ALA A 471 41.41 -61.78 -8.74
N PRO A 472 42.13 -60.71 -8.34
CA PRO A 472 41.62 -59.71 -7.42
C PRO A 472 40.68 -58.72 -8.12
N ILE A 473 39.56 -58.40 -7.48
CA ILE A 473 38.64 -57.32 -7.87
C ILE A 473 39.01 -56.07 -7.07
N LYS A 474 39.20 -54.95 -7.78
CA LYS A 474 39.59 -53.67 -7.18
C LYS A 474 38.42 -52.69 -7.19
N ASP A 475 38.36 -51.84 -6.16
CA ASP A 475 37.43 -50.71 -6.13
C ASP A 475 37.93 -49.54 -7.02
N THR A 476 37.17 -48.44 -7.03
CA THR A 476 37.51 -47.21 -7.76
C THR A 476 38.79 -46.54 -7.26
N LYS A 477 39.29 -46.90 -6.08
CA LYS A 477 40.55 -46.40 -5.49
C LYS A 477 41.73 -47.34 -5.74
N GLY A 478 41.51 -48.45 -6.44
CA GLY A 478 42.52 -49.47 -6.73
C GLY A 478 42.79 -50.45 -5.59
N MET A 479 42.03 -50.40 -4.50
CA MET A 479 42.14 -51.32 -3.37
C MET A 479 41.46 -52.65 -3.70
N ILE A 480 42.13 -53.77 -3.39
CA ILE A 480 41.54 -55.11 -3.54
C ILE A 480 40.40 -55.24 -2.53
N THR A 481 39.20 -55.57 -3.02
CA THR A 481 38.00 -55.75 -2.18
C THR A 481 37.53 -57.19 -2.14
N HIS A 482 37.66 -57.90 -3.26
CA HIS A 482 37.18 -59.27 -3.42
C HIS A 482 38.17 -60.08 -4.27
N PHE A 483 38.01 -61.40 -4.28
CA PHE A 483 38.67 -62.29 -5.21
C PHE A 483 37.62 -63.05 -6.01
N ILE A 484 37.84 -63.18 -7.32
CA ILE A 484 37.04 -64.04 -8.19
C ILE A 484 37.88 -65.25 -8.60
N SER A 485 37.36 -66.44 -8.34
CA SER A 485 37.92 -67.70 -8.79
C SER A 485 37.05 -68.28 -9.90
N VAL A 486 37.69 -68.68 -11.00
CA VAL A 486 37.07 -69.40 -12.11
C VAL A 486 37.76 -70.74 -12.24
N LYS A 487 36.97 -71.81 -12.29
CA LYS A 487 37.44 -73.19 -12.38
C LYS A 487 36.81 -73.86 -13.59
N ILE A 488 37.66 -74.42 -14.44
CA ILE A 488 37.26 -75.19 -15.61
C ILE A 488 37.61 -76.64 -15.33
N ASP A 489 36.63 -77.53 -15.54
CA ASP A 489 36.89 -78.96 -15.51
C ASP A 489 37.79 -79.31 -16.70
N ASP A 490 38.97 -79.86 -16.39
CA ASP A 490 40.00 -80.16 -17.38
C ASP A 490 40.08 -81.68 -17.65
N LEU A 491 39.08 -82.45 -17.22
CA LEU A 491 39.09 -83.92 -17.29
C LEU A 491 39.29 -84.43 -18.72
N GLU A 492 38.55 -83.90 -19.71
CA GLU A 492 38.65 -84.36 -21.10
C GLU A 492 40.02 -84.06 -21.72
N ARG A 493 40.56 -82.87 -21.47
CA ARG A 493 41.89 -82.49 -21.95
C ARG A 493 42.96 -83.39 -21.32
N ARG A 494 42.90 -83.64 -20.01
CA ARG A 494 43.84 -84.52 -19.32
C ARG A 494 43.76 -85.96 -19.82
N GLN A 495 42.57 -86.49 -20.03
CA GLN A 495 42.38 -87.82 -20.61
C GLN A 495 42.95 -87.90 -22.04
N ALA A 496 42.78 -86.85 -22.85
CA ALA A 496 43.37 -86.78 -24.17
C ALA A 496 44.91 -86.71 -24.10
N GLU A 497 45.48 -85.90 -23.20
CA GLU A 497 46.93 -85.80 -22.99
C GLU A 497 47.55 -87.11 -22.47
N GLU A 498 46.91 -87.77 -21.50
CA GLU A 498 47.35 -89.08 -20.99
C GLU A 498 47.24 -90.16 -22.07
N ARG A 499 46.16 -90.15 -22.87
CA ARG A 499 46.02 -91.06 -24.00
C ARG A 499 47.10 -90.84 -25.05
N LEU A 500 47.43 -89.59 -25.37
CA LEU A 500 48.53 -89.26 -26.30
C LEU A 500 49.89 -89.71 -25.74
N LYS A 501 50.16 -89.49 -24.44
CA LYS A 501 51.37 -90.02 -23.79
C LYS A 501 51.42 -91.55 -23.82
N TYR A 502 50.29 -92.21 -23.59
CA TYR A 502 50.20 -93.66 -23.68
C TYR A 502 50.50 -94.15 -25.09
N LEU A 503 49.89 -93.56 -26.12
CA LEU A 503 50.16 -93.88 -27.54
C LEU A 503 51.62 -93.62 -27.94
N ALA A 504 52.26 -92.59 -27.36
CA ALA A 504 53.65 -92.26 -27.64
C ALA A 504 54.65 -93.26 -27.03
N HIS A 505 54.26 -93.98 -25.97
CA HIS A 505 55.18 -94.81 -25.19
C HIS A 505 54.79 -96.30 -25.09
N TYR A 506 53.57 -96.68 -25.45
CA TYR A 506 53.04 -98.04 -25.32
C TYR A 506 52.35 -98.49 -26.61
N ASP A 507 52.42 -99.79 -26.90
CA ASP A 507 51.68 -100.40 -28.00
C ASP A 507 50.22 -100.66 -27.59
N VAL A 508 49.28 -100.25 -28.45
CA VAL A 508 47.83 -100.24 -28.12
C VAL A 508 47.22 -101.64 -28.05
N LEU A 509 47.77 -102.60 -28.80
CA LEU A 509 47.20 -103.95 -28.90
C LEU A 509 47.71 -104.84 -27.77
N THR A 510 48.95 -104.61 -27.32
CA THR A 510 49.67 -105.49 -26.41
C THR A 510 49.91 -104.90 -25.02
N GLY A 511 49.81 -103.57 -24.88
CA GLY A 511 49.99 -102.86 -23.61
C GLY A 511 51.43 -102.81 -23.09
N ILE A 512 52.40 -103.32 -23.85
CA ILE A 512 53.83 -103.28 -23.51
C ILE A 512 54.48 -101.98 -24.02
N PRO A 513 55.61 -101.53 -23.41
CA PRO A 513 56.37 -100.38 -23.89
C PRO A 513 56.71 -100.50 -25.38
N ASN A 514 56.46 -99.43 -26.14
CA ASN A 514 56.81 -99.39 -27.54
C ASN A 514 58.33 -99.17 -27.73
N ARG A 515 58.81 -99.26 -28.97
CA ARG A 515 60.23 -99.11 -29.29
C ARG A 515 60.82 -97.78 -28.80
N ALA A 516 60.07 -96.69 -28.87
CA ALA A 516 60.55 -95.38 -28.43
C ALA A 516 60.81 -95.33 -26.92
N LEU A 517 59.90 -95.89 -26.10
CA LEU A 517 60.11 -95.97 -24.65
C LEU A 517 61.19 -97.00 -24.28
N PHE A 518 61.30 -98.11 -25.01
CA PHE A 518 62.37 -99.09 -24.81
C PHE A 518 63.75 -98.47 -25.08
N ASP A 519 63.92 -97.78 -26.21
CA ASP A 519 65.19 -97.15 -26.59
C ASP A 519 65.59 -96.04 -25.59
N ASP A 520 64.63 -95.25 -25.10
CA ASP A 520 64.86 -94.25 -24.04
C ASP A 520 65.35 -94.90 -22.74
N ARG A 521 64.65 -95.93 -22.25
CA ARG A 521 65.02 -96.63 -21.01
C ARG A 521 66.34 -97.38 -21.12
N LEU A 522 66.60 -98.00 -22.27
CA LEU A 522 67.86 -98.69 -22.56
C LEU A 522 69.02 -97.69 -22.55
N ASN A 523 68.87 -96.54 -23.21
CA ASN A 523 69.90 -95.49 -23.20
C ASN A 523 70.15 -94.93 -21.80
N GLN A 524 69.10 -94.70 -21.01
CA GLN A 524 69.23 -94.27 -19.61
C GLN A 524 69.97 -95.32 -18.75
N ALA A 525 69.69 -96.61 -18.95
CA ALA A 525 70.35 -97.69 -18.22
C ALA A 525 71.83 -97.86 -18.62
N ILE A 526 72.16 -97.70 -19.91
CA ILE A 526 73.53 -97.78 -20.42
C ILE A 526 74.38 -96.59 -19.97
N HIS A 527 73.78 -95.39 -19.83
CA HIS A 527 74.50 -94.19 -19.39
C HIS A 527 74.44 -93.95 -17.88
N GLY A 528 73.56 -94.67 -17.16
CA GLY A 528 73.40 -94.61 -15.71
C GLY A 528 74.14 -95.71 -14.94
N ALA A 529 74.83 -96.62 -15.64
CA ALA A 529 75.75 -97.63 -15.11
C ALA A 529 77.19 -97.24 -15.46
#